data_AF-A0A1J4NNJ7-F1
#
_entry.id   AF-A0A1J4NNJ7-F1
#
_cell.length_a   1.000
_cell.length_b   1.000
_cell.length_c   1.000
_cell.angle_alpha   90.00
_cell.angle_beta   90.00
_cell.angle_gamma   90.00
#
_symmetry.space_group_name_H-M   'P 1'
#
loop_
_entity.id
_entity.type
_entity.pdbx_description
1 polymer ?
#
loop_
_entity_poly.entity_id
_entity_poly.type
_entity_poly.pdbx_seq_one_letter_code
_entity_poly.pdbx_strand_id
1 'polypeptide(L)'
;MPQTIRKYWGAFKGRVTLNYNWGAIDHDSVVIVTVSEYTPQKVRFIGAASIAVENIAPHGPPYDPNHGVTFVVDVGWDTPLNIVTDITVLDGKPRETQTYVPDVSHNLGMRMQYQESDEWCWIAAATSITHFYNPASTWTQCQVMTDIGHRINGFPANTGACPSQAALNANPALANRYANPYNNTALYVLDDPRLGVDRRYLKSGGVTDALKTVGNHASYQAASLSLSQLATEINAGRPVAADITWNSGGSHVVVIAGVQGEGLLILDPVNGQSLVEFGAFPLTYFGGAVLDGYAFTKR
;
A
#
# COMPACT_ATOMS: atom_id res chain seq x y z
N MET A 1 16.12 17.53 -11.24
CA MET A 1 16.33 16.80 -12.51
C MET A 1 17.34 15.71 -12.26
N PRO A 2 17.13 14.48 -12.78
CA PRO A 2 18.05 13.38 -12.58
C PRO A 2 19.49 13.77 -12.92
N GLN A 3 20.44 13.35 -12.08
CA GLN A 3 21.86 13.61 -12.29
C GLN A 3 22.56 12.32 -12.70
N THR A 4 23.50 12.38 -13.63
CA THR A 4 24.24 11.20 -14.11
C THR A 4 25.73 11.45 -14.12
N ILE A 5 26.51 10.46 -13.66
CA ILE A 5 27.96 10.44 -13.76
C ILE A 5 28.45 9.17 -14.45
N ARG A 6 29.52 9.29 -15.23
CA ARG A 6 30.20 8.16 -15.87
C ARG A 6 31.50 7.83 -15.15
N LYS A 7 31.66 6.58 -14.75
CA LYS A 7 32.87 6.06 -14.10
C LYS A 7 33.47 4.93 -14.93
N TYR A 8 34.70 5.14 -15.39
CA TYR A 8 35.50 4.09 -16.02
C TYR A 8 36.24 3.31 -14.95
N TRP A 9 36.23 1.99 -15.08
CA TRP A 9 36.88 1.05 -14.17
C TRP A 9 37.93 0.22 -14.90
N GLY A 10 38.95 -0.22 -14.16
CA GLY A 10 39.95 -1.13 -14.71
C GLY A 10 39.38 -2.50 -15.07
N ALA A 11 40.27 -3.41 -15.47
CA ALA A 11 39.87 -4.71 -15.94
C ALA A 11 39.43 -5.62 -14.77
N PHE A 12 38.21 -6.16 -14.84
CA PHE A 12 37.65 -7.09 -13.86
C PHE A 12 37.23 -8.41 -14.50
N LYS A 13 37.23 -9.48 -13.70
CA LYS A 13 36.73 -10.81 -14.07
C LYS A 13 35.82 -11.31 -12.95
N GLY A 14 34.71 -11.93 -13.34
CA GLY A 14 33.72 -12.47 -12.42
C GLY A 14 33.05 -11.38 -11.59
N ARG A 15 32.53 -11.79 -10.44
CA ARG A 15 31.71 -10.96 -9.57
C ARG A 15 32.55 -10.07 -8.66
N VAL A 16 32.48 -8.75 -8.86
CA VAL A 16 33.23 -7.74 -8.09
C VAL A 16 32.31 -6.70 -7.48
N THR A 17 32.61 -6.29 -6.24
CA THR A 17 31.90 -5.19 -5.56
C THR A 17 32.62 -3.87 -5.84
N LEU A 18 31.87 -2.87 -6.30
CA LEU A 18 32.35 -1.53 -6.61
C LEU A 18 31.61 -0.49 -5.75
N ASN A 19 32.29 0.61 -5.43
CA ASN A 19 31.73 1.70 -4.65
C ASN A 19 32.04 3.04 -5.33
N TYR A 20 31.06 3.94 -5.31
CA TYR A 20 31.24 5.32 -5.75
C TYR A 20 30.61 6.30 -4.75
N ASN A 21 31.45 7.07 -4.07
CA ASN A 21 31.01 8.14 -3.18
C ASN A 21 30.58 9.37 -3.99
N TRP A 22 29.36 9.83 -3.72
CA TRP A 22 28.76 10.98 -4.39
C TRP A 22 27.72 11.65 -3.49
N GLY A 23 27.95 12.91 -3.13
CA GLY A 23 27.06 13.67 -2.24
C GLY A 23 25.63 13.92 -2.75
N ALA A 24 25.30 13.50 -3.98
CA ALA A 24 23.94 13.55 -4.50
C ALA A 24 23.10 12.30 -4.14
N ILE A 25 23.71 11.28 -3.51
CA ILE A 25 23.07 10.01 -3.18
C ILE A 25 23.02 9.84 -1.66
N ASP A 26 21.83 9.60 -1.13
CA ASP A 26 21.54 9.21 0.25
C ASP A 26 21.08 7.75 0.33
N HIS A 27 20.96 7.21 1.55
CA HIS A 27 20.51 5.83 1.79
C HIS A 27 19.10 5.52 1.23
N ASP A 28 18.26 6.54 1.04
CA ASP A 28 16.89 6.44 0.52
C ASP A 28 16.77 6.98 -0.92
N SER A 29 17.88 7.12 -1.64
CA SER A 29 17.88 7.55 -3.04
C SER A 29 17.51 6.42 -4.00
N VAL A 30 16.86 6.76 -5.11
CA VAL A 30 16.67 5.81 -6.23
C VAL A 30 17.85 5.94 -7.19
N VAL A 31 18.64 4.87 -7.33
CA VAL A 31 19.86 4.83 -8.16
C VAL A 31 19.73 3.79 -9.25
N ILE A 32 20.03 4.20 -10.49
CA ILE A 32 20.17 3.32 -11.65
C ILE A 32 21.65 3.24 -12.02
N VAL A 33 22.17 2.03 -12.17
CA VAL A 33 23.54 1.81 -12.64
C VAL A 33 23.48 0.95 -13.90
N THR A 34 24.11 1.44 -14.97
CA THR A 34 24.30 0.69 -16.23
C THR A 34 25.76 0.31 -16.39
N VAL A 35 26.06 -0.68 -17.23
CA VAL A 35 27.43 -1.14 -17.48
C VAL A 35 27.65 -1.45 -18.97
N SER A 36 28.84 -1.20 -19.48
CA SER A 36 29.31 -1.68 -20.78
C SER A 36 30.82 -1.91 -20.79
N GLU A 37 31.32 -2.63 -21.79
CA GLU A 37 32.75 -2.63 -22.11
C GLU A 37 33.17 -1.25 -22.67
N TYR A 38 34.47 -0.97 -22.62
CA TYR A 38 35.04 0.20 -23.30
C TYR A 38 36.46 -0.04 -23.84
N THR A 39 36.81 0.63 -24.94
CA THR A 39 38.14 0.58 -25.58
C THR A 39 39.16 1.46 -24.85
N PRO A 40 40.49 1.35 -25.08
CA PRO A 40 41.46 2.27 -24.47
C PRO A 40 41.17 3.77 -24.69
N GLN A 41 40.47 4.12 -25.78
CA GLN A 41 40.01 5.47 -26.10
C GLN A 41 38.68 5.86 -25.43
N LYS A 42 38.20 5.07 -24.46
CA LYS A 42 36.95 5.30 -23.72
C LYS A 42 35.69 5.26 -24.59
N VAL A 43 35.73 4.52 -25.69
CA VAL A 43 34.56 4.26 -26.54
C VAL A 43 33.85 3.02 -26.03
N ARG A 44 32.54 3.12 -25.78
CA ARG A 44 31.70 2.00 -25.35
C ARG A 44 31.36 1.10 -26.54
N PHE A 45 31.29 -0.21 -26.32
CA PHE A 45 30.91 -1.18 -27.33
C PHE A 45 30.25 -2.42 -26.71
N ILE A 46 29.65 -3.26 -27.55
CA ILE A 46 29.10 -4.55 -27.17
C ILE A 46 30.07 -5.63 -27.64
N GLY A 47 30.74 -6.30 -26.70
CA GLY A 47 31.53 -7.49 -26.98
C GLY A 47 30.74 -8.77 -26.79
N ALA A 48 31.43 -9.90 -26.82
CA ALA A 48 30.82 -11.22 -26.65
C ALA A 48 30.61 -11.62 -25.18
N ALA A 49 31.15 -10.84 -24.23
CA ALA A 49 31.06 -11.13 -22.80
C ALA A 49 29.67 -10.84 -22.24
N SER A 50 29.24 -11.64 -21.27
CA SER A 50 28.07 -11.32 -20.43
C SER A 50 28.52 -10.39 -19.31
N ILE A 51 27.95 -9.19 -19.22
CA ILE A 51 28.28 -8.23 -18.16
C ILE A 51 26.99 -7.70 -17.56
N ALA A 52 26.85 -7.81 -16.24
CA ALA A 52 25.65 -7.42 -15.52
C ALA A 52 25.97 -6.56 -14.31
N VAL A 53 25.11 -5.58 -14.04
CA VAL A 53 25.07 -4.92 -12.74
C VAL A 53 24.11 -5.70 -11.84
N GLU A 54 24.53 -5.96 -10.62
CA GLU A 54 23.77 -6.65 -9.59
C GLU A 54 23.77 -5.85 -8.29
N ASN A 55 22.79 -6.14 -7.43
CA ASN A 55 22.75 -5.72 -6.01
C ASN A 55 23.20 -4.27 -5.75
N ILE A 56 22.46 -3.30 -6.30
CA ILE A 56 22.72 -1.86 -6.15
C ILE A 56 22.20 -1.39 -4.79
N ALA A 57 23.07 -0.82 -3.96
CA ALA A 57 22.79 -0.37 -2.60
C ALA A 57 23.27 1.09 -2.40
N PRO A 58 22.36 2.08 -2.54
CA PRO A 58 22.60 3.45 -2.08
C PRO A 58 22.89 3.48 -0.58
N HIS A 59 23.78 4.35 -0.14
CA HIS A 59 24.15 4.52 1.26
C HIS A 59 24.37 6.00 1.60
N GLY A 60 24.14 6.33 2.87
CA GLY A 60 24.24 7.68 3.40
C GLY A 60 23.78 7.75 4.87
N PRO A 61 23.92 8.91 5.52
CA PRO A 61 23.51 9.09 6.91
C PRO A 61 22.01 8.81 7.08
N PRO A 62 21.58 8.23 8.22
CA PRO A 62 22.34 8.00 9.44
C PRO A 62 23.14 6.68 9.47
N TYR A 63 23.00 5.82 8.47
CA TYR A 63 23.52 4.44 8.51
C TYR A 63 24.98 4.31 8.00
N ASP A 64 25.39 5.21 7.12
CA ASP A 64 26.78 5.37 6.66
C ASP A 64 27.13 6.85 6.67
N PRO A 65 28.21 7.31 7.31
CA PRO A 65 28.63 8.71 7.24
C PRO A 65 28.95 9.18 5.81
N ASN A 66 29.17 8.26 4.86
CA ASN A 66 29.46 8.57 3.48
C ASN A 66 28.23 8.43 2.59
N HIS A 67 28.05 9.41 1.71
CA HIS A 67 27.04 9.45 0.66
C HIS A 67 27.55 8.72 -0.59
N GLY A 68 26.78 7.78 -1.14
CA GLY A 68 27.20 7.06 -2.34
C GLY A 68 26.36 5.85 -2.67
N VAL A 69 26.91 5.01 -3.55
CA VAL A 69 26.33 3.73 -3.94
C VAL A 69 27.39 2.65 -3.97
N THR A 70 27.06 1.50 -3.40
CA THR A 70 27.80 0.25 -3.54
C THR A 70 26.99 -0.69 -4.43
N PHE A 71 27.63 -1.33 -5.40
CA PHE A 71 26.95 -2.24 -6.32
C PHE A 71 27.89 -3.34 -6.75
N VAL A 72 27.34 -4.38 -7.35
CA VAL A 72 28.12 -5.49 -7.90
C VAL A 72 28.12 -5.41 -9.41
N VAL A 73 29.25 -5.77 -10.02
CA VAL A 73 29.31 -6.10 -11.44
C VAL A 73 29.82 -7.53 -11.59
N ASP A 74 29.10 -8.35 -12.35
CA ASP A 74 29.59 -9.64 -12.81
C ASP A 74 30.10 -9.52 -14.24
N VAL A 75 31.37 -9.89 -14.46
CA VAL A 75 32.02 -9.94 -15.78
C VAL A 75 32.24 -11.41 -16.16
N GLY A 76 31.26 -11.96 -16.87
CA GLY A 76 31.26 -13.32 -17.41
C GLY A 76 32.15 -13.45 -18.64
N TRP A 77 33.47 -13.46 -18.41
CA TRP A 77 34.49 -13.68 -19.43
C TRP A 77 35.72 -14.40 -18.86
N ASP A 78 36.48 -15.07 -19.72
CA ASP A 78 37.65 -15.86 -19.29
C ASP A 78 38.83 -14.99 -18.85
N THR A 79 38.92 -13.75 -19.37
CA THR A 79 39.96 -12.77 -19.03
C THR A 79 39.34 -11.49 -18.48
N PRO A 80 40.07 -10.71 -17.65
CA PRO A 80 39.56 -9.44 -17.16
C PRO A 80 39.23 -8.46 -18.29
N LEU A 81 38.08 -7.78 -18.19
CA LEU A 81 37.63 -6.77 -19.16
C LEU A 81 37.44 -5.42 -18.47
N ASN A 82 37.81 -4.36 -19.20
CA ASN A 82 37.59 -2.98 -18.78
C ASN A 82 36.11 -2.63 -18.91
N ILE A 83 35.51 -2.12 -17.84
CA ILE A 83 34.09 -1.76 -17.81
C ILE A 83 33.89 -0.29 -17.47
N VAL A 84 32.77 0.26 -17.94
CA VAL A 84 32.33 1.61 -17.60
C VAL A 84 30.91 1.54 -17.07
N THR A 85 30.63 2.32 -16.04
CA THR A 85 29.27 2.48 -15.52
C THR A 85 28.77 3.91 -15.67
N ASP A 86 27.49 4.05 -16.01
CA ASP A 86 26.76 5.29 -15.79
C ASP A 86 25.90 5.11 -14.54
N ILE A 87 26.04 6.03 -13.58
CA ILE A 87 25.32 6.04 -12.31
C ILE A 87 24.39 7.25 -12.34
N THR A 88 23.08 7.00 -12.30
CA THR A 88 22.03 8.02 -12.32
C THR A 88 21.26 8.01 -11.01
N VAL A 89 21.12 9.17 -10.37
CA VAL A 89 20.22 9.37 -9.22
C VAL A 89 18.98 10.14 -9.67
N LEU A 90 17.80 9.64 -9.26
CA LEU A 90 16.52 10.28 -9.58
C LEU A 90 16.12 11.32 -8.52
N ASP A 91 15.25 12.26 -8.90
CA ASP A 91 14.90 13.42 -8.07
C ASP A 91 14.07 13.09 -6.83
N GLY A 92 13.09 12.20 -7.01
CA GLY A 92 12.15 11.84 -5.96
C GLY A 92 12.72 10.69 -5.13
N LYS A 93 12.74 10.89 -3.80
CA LYS A 93 12.85 9.77 -2.87
C LYS A 93 11.67 8.82 -3.09
N PRO A 94 11.87 7.50 -3.05
CA PRO A 94 10.76 6.56 -3.17
C PRO A 94 9.83 6.75 -1.98
N ARG A 95 8.54 6.53 -2.20
CA ARG A 95 7.63 6.28 -1.08
C ARG A 95 7.82 4.83 -0.69
N GLU A 96 8.41 4.60 0.47
CA GLU A 96 8.46 3.27 1.07
C GLU A 96 7.03 2.82 1.32
N THR A 97 6.63 1.74 0.65
CA THR A 97 5.25 1.27 0.70
C THR A 97 5.09 -0.03 1.46
N GLN A 98 6.08 -0.95 1.53
CA GLN A 98 6.12 -2.13 2.43
C GLN A 98 7.34 -3.05 2.14
N THR A 99 7.67 -3.94 3.10
CA THR A 99 8.53 -5.11 2.87
C THR A 99 7.72 -6.27 2.26
N TYR A 100 8.07 -6.70 1.04
CA TYR A 100 7.51 -7.90 0.42
C TYR A 100 8.27 -9.16 0.89
N VAL A 101 7.58 -10.12 1.50
CA VAL A 101 8.11 -11.45 1.82
C VAL A 101 7.44 -12.48 0.90
N PRO A 102 8.18 -13.15 -0.01
CA PRO A 102 7.60 -14.13 -0.93
C PRO A 102 7.23 -15.42 -0.19
N ASP A 103 5.97 -15.54 0.24
CA ASP A 103 5.11 -16.76 0.24
C ASP A 103 3.85 -16.50 1.10
N VAL A 104 2.76 -16.03 0.47
CA VAL A 104 1.46 -15.86 1.14
C VAL A 104 0.58 -17.09 0.93
N SER A 105 0.90 -18.19 1.61
CA SER A 105 0.10 -19.43 1.56
C SER A 105 -1.35 -19.27 2.03
N HIS A 106 -1.70 -18.15 2.70
CA HIS A 106 -3.06 -17.84 3.14
C HIS A 106 -3.46 -16.36 2.95
N ASN A 107 -3.16 -15.75 1.79
CA ASN A 107 -3.78 -14.49 1.37
C ASN A 107 -5.10 -14.77 0.64
N LEU A 108 -6.18 -14.11 1.08
CA LEU A 108 -7.51 -14.26 0.47
C LEU A 108 -7.60 -13.72 -0.97
N GLY A 109 -6.66 -12.87 -1.40
CA GLY A 109 -6.74 -12.15 -2.67
C GLY A 109 -7.78 -11.01 -2.65
N MET A 110 -8.23 -10.62 -1.46
CA MET A 110 -9.14 -9.49 -1.29
C MET A 110 -8.47 -8.18 -1.70
N ARG A 111 -9.20 -7.34 -2.44
CA ARG A 111 -8.77 -5.97 -2.78
C ARG A 111 -9.51 -4.99 -1.89
N MET A 112 -8.77 -4.05 -1.29
CA MET A 112 -9.34 -2.97 -0.50
C MET A 112 -9.59 -1.74 -1.37
N GLN A 113 -10.77 -1.17 -1.23
CA GLN A 113 -11.10 0.16 -1.74
C GLN A 113 -10.53 1.23 -0.81
N TYR A 114 -10.08 2.35 -1.37
CA TYR A 114 -9.77 3.54 -0.60
C TYR A 114 -11.07 4.16 -0.04
N GLN A 115 -11.02 4.71 1.17
CA GLN A 115 -12.19 5.38 1.74
C GLN A 115 -12.50 6.67 0.98
N GLU A 116 -13.74 6.82 0.54
CA GLU A 116 -14.14 7.93 -0.32
C GLU A 116 -14.42 9.23 0.46
N SER A 117 -14.49 9.16 1.80
CA SER A 117 -14.61 10.28 2.74
C SER A 117 -13.71 10.05 3.96
N ASP A 118 -13.26 11.11 4.63
CA ASP A 118 -12.26 11.11 5.71
C ASP A 118 -12.61 10.27 6.95
N GLU A 119 -13.88 9.99 7.20
CA GLU A 119 -14.37 9.21 8.35
C GLU A 119 -15.00 7.86 7.94
N TRP A 120 -14.74 7.38 6.72
CA TRP A 120 -15.41 6.20 6.11
C TRP A 120 -14.56 4.92 6.05
N CYS A 121 -13.51 4.80 6.84
CA CYS A 121 -12.67 3.59 6.89
C CYS A 121 -13.52 2.30 7.07
N TRP A 122 -14.51 2.34 7.95
CA TRP A 122 -15.42 1.24 8.26
C TRP A 122 -16.42 0.93 7.12
N ILE A 123 -16.83 1.93 6.34
CA ILE A 123 -17.65 1.75 5.13
C ILE A 123 -16.82 1.11 4.00
N ALA A 124 -15.61 1.61 3.78
CA ALA A 124 -14.69 1.08 2.78
C ALA A 124 -14.33 -0.39 3.08
N ALA A 125 -14.09 -0.72 4.35
CA ALA A 125 -13.87 -2.08 4.80
C ALA A 125 -15.07 -2.99 4.47
N ALA A 126 -16.28 -2.63 4.91
CA ALA A 126 -17.48 -3.45 4.68
C ALA A 126 -17.83 -3.60 3.19
N THR A 127 -17.70 -2.52 2.41
CA THR A 127 -17.95 -2.54 0.96
C THR A 127 -16.93 -3.45 0.28
N SER A 128 -15.64 -3.35 0.63
CA SER A 128 -14.60 -4.22 0.07
C SER A 128 -14.84 -5.70 0.41
N ILE A 129 -15.27 -6.00 1.65
CA ILE A 129 -15.62 -7.35 2.09
C ILE A 129 -16.80 -7.89 1.29
N THR A 130 -17.85 -7.08 1.06
CA THR A 130 -19.01 -7.53 0.29
C THR A 130 -18.65 -7.82 -1.18
N HIS A 131 -17.80 -6.99 -1.79
CA HIS A 131 -17.29 -7.21 -3.16
C HIS A 131 -16.37 -8.43 -3.26
N PHE A 132 -15.64 -8.75 -2.19
CA PHE A 132 -14.86 -9.97 -2.12
C PHE A 132 -15.75 -11.22 -2.09
N TYR A 133 -16.80 -11.22 -1.28
CA TYR A 133 -17.74 -12.36 -1.20
C TYR A 133 -18.66 -12.47 -2.41
N ASN A 134 -19.08 -11.33 -2.96
CA ASN A 134 -19.93 -11.25 -4.13
C ASN A 134 -19.38 -10.16 -5.09
N PRO A 135 -18.54 -10.55 -6.06
CA PRO A 135 -17.99 -9.62 -7.05
C PRO A 135 -19.05 -8.93 -7.93
N ALA A 136 -20.29 -9.43 -7.95
CA ALA A 136 -21.41 -8.82 -8.65
C ALA A 136 -22.23 -7.86 -7.76
N SER A 137 -21.83 -7.65 -6.50
CA SER A 137 -22.49 -6.71 -5.60
C SER A 137 -22.49 -5.30 -6.20
N THR A 138 -23.63 -4.64 -6.12
CA THR A 138 -23.79 -3.25 -6.59
C THR A 138 -23.57 -2.23 -5.48
N TRP A 139 -23.35 -2.65 -4.24
CA TRP A 139 -23.13 -1.75 -3.11
C TRP A 139 -21.90 -0.87 -3.35
N THR A 140 -22.10 0.44 -3.29
CA THR A 140 -21.03 1.44 -3.19
C THR A 140 -20.92 1.96 -1.76
N GLN A 141 -19.78 2.57 -1.40
CA GLN A 141 -19.59 3.13 -0.05
C GLN A 141 -20.69 4.14 0.29
N CYS A 142 -21.00 5.04 -0.64
CA CYS A 142 -22.05 6.03 -0.43
C CYS A 142 -23.45 5.42 -0.28
N GLN A 143 -23.75 4.30 -0.96
CA GLN A 143 -25.05 3.63 -0.82
C GLN A 143 -25.18 2.96 0.55
N VAL A 144 -24.12 2.28 1.00
CA VAL A 144 -24.06 1.69 2.35
C VAL A 144 -24.26 2.79 3.40
N MET A 145 -23.56 3.90 3.25
CA MET A 145 -23.65 5.03 4.17
C MET A 145 -25.04 5.70 4.16
N THR A 146 -25.64 5.87 2.97
CA THR A 146 -27.00 6.41 2.82
C THR A 146 -28.01 5.54 3.56
N ASP A 147 -27.91 4.23 3.37
CA ASP A 147 -28.80 3.24 3.97
C ASP A 147 -28.69 3.21 5.51
N ILE A 148 -27.48 3.27 6.06
CA ILE A 148 -27.25 3.42 7.51
C ILE A 148 -27.91 4.70 8.02
N GLY A 149 -27.70 5.83 7.34
CA GLY A 149 -28.29 7.10 7.76
C GLY A 149 -29.81 7.04 7.83
N HIS A 150 -30.47 6.41 6.86
CA HIS A 150 -31.92 6.27 6.86
C HIS A 150 -32.43 5.24 7.88
N ARG A 151 -31.87 4.03 7.88
CA ARG A 151 -32.40 2.90 8.66
C ARG A 151 -31.99 2.92 10.13
N ILE A 152 -30.77 3.37 10.42
CA ILE A 152 -30.19 3.33 11.76
C ILE A 152 -30.30 4.69 12.44
N ASN A 153 -29.97 5.77 11.73
CA ASN A 153 -29.91 7.11 12.32
C ASN A 153 -31.17 7.95 12.12
N GLY A 154 -32.15 7.45 11.33
CA GLY A 154 -33.41 8.15 11.09
C GLY A 154 -33.26 9.46 10.31
N PHE A 155 -32.22 9.59 9.47
CA PHE A 155 -32.06 10.76 8.61
C PHE A 155 -33.19 10.85 7.59
N PRO A 156 -33.58 12.08 7.18
CA PRO A 156 -34.67 12.28 6.24
C PRO A 156 -34.47 11.52 4.92
N ALA A 157 -35.53 10.93 4.38
CA ALA A 157 -35.45 10.14 3.15
C ALA A 157 -34.98 10.93 1.90
N ASN A 158 -35.05 12.27 1.95
CA ASN A 158 -34.59 13.15 0.87
C ASN A 158 -33.09 13.53 0.98
N THR A 159 -32.34 12.91 1.88
CA THR A 159 -30.90 13.14 2.06
C THR A 159 -30.13 11.90 1.68
N GLY A 160 -28.84 12.04 1.34
CA GLY A 160 -28.02 10.89 1.00
C GLY A 160 -26.54 11.21 1.02
N ALA A 161 -25.74 10.15 1.08
CA ALA A 161 -24.29 10.22 1.05
C ALA A 161 -23.70 10.13 -0.37
N CYS A 162 -24.54 9.81 -1.37
CA CYS A 162 -24.10 9.71 -2.76
C CYS A 162 -24.18 11.07 -3.48
N PRO A 163 -23.19 11.39 -4.34
CA PRO A 163 -23.25 12.60 -5.16
C PRO A 163 -24.39 12.50 -6.17
N SER A 164 -25.02 13.64 -6.48
CA SER A 164 -26.04 13.69 -7.52
C SER A 164 -25.41 13.51 -8.92
N GLN A 165 -26.18 12.97 -9.87
CA GLN A 165 -25.70 12.86 -11.26
C GLN A 165 -25.35 14.23 -11.86
N ALA A 166 -26.09 15.28 -11.49
CA ALA A 166 -25.80 16.65 -11.92
C ALA A 166 -24.42 17.12 -11.41
N ALA A 167 -24.08 16.83 -10.15
CA ALA A 167 -22.79 17.17 -9.57
C ALA A 167 -21.65 16.41 -10.24
N LEU A 168 -21.84 15.13 -10.55
CA LEU A 168 -20.86 14.32 -11.29
C LEU A 168 -20.64 14.85 -12.72
N ASN A 169 -21.72 15.15 -13.44
CA ASN A 169 -21.65 15.69 -14.80
C ASN A 169 -20.95 17.06 -14.84
N ALA A 170 -21.19 17.90 -13.82
CA ALA A 170 -20.54 19.20 -13.70
C ALA A 170 -19.04 19.10 -13.35
N ASN A 171 -18.58 17.96 -12.79
CA ASN A 171 -17.22 17.77 -12.29
C ASN A 171 -16.59 16.46 -12.81
N PRO A 172 -16.28 16.35 -14.12
CA PRO A 172 -15.83 15.10 -14.73
C PRO A 172 -14.53 14.53 -14.14
N ALA A 173 -13.61 15.40 -13.69
CA ALA A 173 -12.38 14.94 -13.02
C ALA A 173 -12.66 14.26 -11.67
N LEU A 174 -13.61 14.79 -10.89
CA LEU A 174 -14.04 14.17 -9.63
C LEU A 174 -14.84 12.90 -9.90
N ALA A 175 -15.71 12.91 -10.91
CA ALA A 175 -16.45 11.73 -11.33
C ALA A 175 -15.53 10.57 -11.73
N ASN A 176 -14.44 10.84 -12.46
CA ASN A 176 -13.46 9.82 -12.83
C ASN A 176 -12.73 9.22 -11.62
N ARG A 177 -12.39 10.04 -10.62
CA ARG A 177 -11.79 9.56 -9.36
C ARG A 177 -12.77 8.69 -8.58
N TYR A 178 -14.01 9.16 -8.43
CA TYR A 178 -15.10 8.45 -7.75
C TYR A 178 -15.48 7.13 -8.44
N ALA A 179 -15.41 7.04 -9.77
CA ALA A 179 -15.79 5.85 -10.51
C ALA A 179 -14.90 4.62 -10.22
N ASN A 180 -13.71 4.80 -9.65
CA ASN A 180 -12.80 3.70 -9.33
C ASN A 180 -12.26 3.80 -7.90
N PRO A 181 -12.99 3.28 -6.90
CA PRO A 181 -12.58 3.36 -5.49
C PRO A 181 -11.34 2.52 -5.16
N TYR A 182 -10.84 1.68 -6.09
CA TYR A 182 -9.58 0.94 -5.92
C TYR A 182 -8.34 1.76 -6.31
N ASN A 183 -8.52 2.94 -6.93
CA ASN A 183 -7.43 3.86 -7.24
C ASN A 183 -7.23 4.84 -6.08
N ASN A 184 -5.98 5.10 -5.68
CA ASN A 184 -5.67 6.00 -4.56
C ASN A 184 -6.18 7.44 -4.76
N THR A 185 -6.44 7.86 -5.99
CA THR A 185 -7.04 9.16 -6.28
C THR A 185 -8.49 9.26 -5.79
N ALA A 186 -9.18 8.14 -5.51
CA ALA A 186 -10.52 8.14 -4.94
C ALA A 186 -10.55 8.48 -3.43
N LEU A 187 -9.39 8.43 -2.76
CA LEU A 187 -9.28 8.77 -1.34
C LEU A 187 -9.85 10.18 -1.10
N TYR A 188 -10.83 10.27 -0.20
CA TYR A 188 -11.51 11.51 0.22
C TYR A 188 -12.21 12.29 -0.92
N VAL A 189 -12.52 11.62 -2.03
CA VAL A 189 -13.13 12.30 -3.19
C VAL A 189 -14.50 12.92 -2.85
N LEU A 190 -15.27 12.32 -1.95
CA LEU A 190 -16.61 12.78 -1.54
C LEU A 190 -16.57 13.95 -0.54
N ASP A 191 -15.41 14.27 0.02
CA ASP A 191 -15.24 15.44 0.90
C ASP A 191 -15.13 16.74 0.10
N ASP A 192 -14.97 16.65 -1.23
CA ASP A 192 -14.98 17.80 -2.10
C ASP A 192 -16.40 18.42 -2.15
N PRO A 193 -16.56 19.68 -1.72
CA PRO A 193 -17.88 20.30 -1.61
C PRO A 193 -18.59 20.42 -2.97
N ARG A 194 -17.88 20.32 -4.10
CA ARG A 194 -18.47 20.35 -5.44
C ARG A 194 -19.32 19.11 -5.74
N LEU A 195 -19.10 17.99 -5.04
CA LEU A 195 -19.94 16.80 -5.15
C LEU A 195 -21.23 16.91 -4.33
N GLY A 196 -21.32 17.89 -3.42
CA GLY A 196 -22.56 18.25 -2.73
C GLY A 196 -23.09 17.15 -1.80
N VAL A 197 -22.22 16.27 -1.30
CA VAL A 197 -22.60 15.22 -0.35
C VAL A 197 -23.03 15.87 0.97
N ASP A 198 -24.12 15.37 1.55
CA ASP A 198 -24.65 15.89 2.80
C ASP A 198 -23.71 15.55 3.96
N ARG A 199 -23.19 16.60 4.63
CA ARG A 199 -22.19 16.48 5.70
C ARG A 199 -22.67 15.69 6.91
N ARG A 200 -23.98 15.46 7.07
CA ARG A 200 -24.50 14.56 8.12
C ARG A 200 -24.01 13.13 7.98
N TYR A 201 -23.61 12.72 6.77
CA TYR A 201 -23.09 11.39 6.50
C TYR A 201 -21.55 11.28 6.67
N LEU A 202 -20.87 12.27 7.25
CA LEU A 202 -19.42 12.15 7.52
C LEU A 202 -19.13 11.04 8.54
N LYS A 203 -19.79 11.04 9.70
CA LYS A 203 -19.64 9.99 10.71
C LYS A 203 -20.97 9.68 11.38
N SER A 204 -21.49 8.47 11.18
CA SER A 204 -22.78 8.09 11.78
C SER A 204 -22.93 6.57 12.04
N GLY A 205 -21.84 5.87 12.36
CA GLY A 205 -21.90 4.43 12.65
C GLY A 205 -20.53 3.82 12.87
N GLY A 206 -20.48 2.49 12.94
CA GLY A 206 -19.25 1.71 13.01
C GLY A 206 -19.28 0.48 12.09
N VAL A 207 -18.18 -0.28 12.06
CA VAL A 207 -18.00 -1.42 11.14
C VAL A 207 -19.10 -2.49 11.28
N THR A 208 -19.63 -2.68 12.48
CA THR A 208 -20.75 -3.60 12.73
C THR A 208 -22.01 -3.18 11.98
N ASP A 209 -22.32 -1.89 11.93
CA ASP A 209 -23.49 -1.36 11.22
C ASP A 209 -23.34 -1.55 9.71
N ALA A 210 -22.16 -1.22 9.17
CA ALA A 210 -21.88 -1.41 7.75
C ALA A 210 -21.94 -2.88 7.33
N LEU A 211 -21.33 -3.78 8.10
CA LEU A 211 -21.38 -5.23 7.83
C LEU A 211 -22.80 -5.80 7.96
N LYS A 212 -23.65 -5.25 8.84
CA LYS A 212 -25.07 -5.62 8.91
C LYS A 212 -25.84 -5.12 7.69
N THR A 213 -25.60 -3.88 7.26
CA THR A 213 -26.23 -3.28 6.07
C THR A 213 -25.95 -4.10 4.81
N VAL A 214 -24.71 -4.56 4.62
CA VAL A 214 -24.34 -5.39 3.46
C VAL A 214 -24.58 -6.90 3.68
N GLY A 215 -25.06 -7.30 4.86
CA GLY A 215 -25.43 -8.68 5.18
C GLY A 215 -24.29 -9.62 5.58
N ASN A 216 -23.04 -9.13 5.67
CA ASN A 216 -21.84 -9.94 5.94
C ASN A 216 -21.40 -9.95 7.41
N HIS A 217 -22.17 -9.40 8.34
CA HIS A 217 -21.85 -9.45 9.77
C HIS A 217 -22.10 -10.84 10.39
N ALA A 218 -21.07 -11.42 11.02
CA ALA A 218 -21.21 -12.62 11.85
C ALA A 218 -21.30 -12.27 13.35
N SER A 219 -20.25 -11.67 13.90
CA SER A 219 -20.17 -11.29 15.32
C SER A 219 -19.13 -10.20 15.56
N TYR A 220 -19.27 -9.45 16.64
CA TYR A 220 -18.23 -8.57 17.15
C TYR A 220 -17.64 -9.15 18.44
N GLN A 221 -16.31 -9.20 18.55
CA GLN A 221 -15.61 -9.70 19.75
C GLN A 221 -14.62 -8.65 20.24
N ALA A 222 -14.45 -8.57 21.56
CA ALA A 222 -13.47 -7.68 22.19
C ALA A 222 -12.03 -8.12 21.86
N ALA A 223 -11.06 -7.26 22.18
CA ALA A 223 -9.65 -7.29 21.75
C ALA A 223 -8.82 -8.55 22.04
N SER A 224 -9.36 -9.56 22.73
CA SER A 224 -8.61 -10.80 23.02
C SER A 224 -8.95 -11.88 22.01
N LEU A 225 -8.05 -12.08 21.04
CA LEU A 225 -8.04 -13.22 20.13
C LEU A 225 -6.65 -13.85 20.09
N SER A 226 -6.58 -15.13 19.72
CA SER A 226 -5.33 -15.77 19.31
C SER A 226 -5.14 -15.67 17.80
N LEU A 227 -3.87 -15.75 17.37
CA LEU A 227 -3.54 -15.89 15.96
C LEU A 227 -4.21 -17.11 15.30
N SER A 228 -4.37 -18.21 16.05
CA SER A 228 -5.04 -19.42 15.55
C SER A 228 -6.53 -19.19 15.26
N GLN A 229 -7.22 -18.33 16.01
CA GLN A 229 -8.60 -17.97 15.73
C GLN A 229 -8.71 -17.14 14.44
N LEU A 230 -7.83 -16.15 14.26
CA LEU A 230 -7.76 -15.38 13.02
C LEU A 230 -7.42 -16.27 11.81
N ALA A 231 -6.44 -17.17 11.96
CA ALA A 231 -6.08 -18.13 10.92
C ALA A 231 -7.26 -19.04 10.54
N THR A 232 -8.11 -19.43 11.49
CA THR A 232 -9.30 -20.25 11.23
C THR A 232 -10.30 -19.51 10.32
N GLU A 233 -10.51 -18.21 10.56
CA GLU A 233 -11.39 -17.39 9.73
C GLU A 233 -10.82 -17.19 8.32
N ILE A 234 -9.54 -16.81 8.23
CA ILE A 234 -8.85 -16.63 6.95
C ILE A 234 -8.84 -17.92 6.13
N ASN A 235 -8.54 -19.07 6.74
CA ASN A 235 -8.55 -20.36 6.05
C ASN A 235 -9.94 -20.77 5.57
N ALA A 236 -10.99 -20.30 6.24
CA ALA A 236 -12.36 -20.50 5.79
C ALA A 236 -12.82 -19.44 4.76
N GLY A 237 -11.89 -18.63 4.26
CA GLY A 237 -12.16 -17.62 3.26
C GLY A 237 -12.93 -16.43 3.79
N ARG A 238 -12.77 -16.09 5.08
CA ARG A 238 -13.51 -15.01 5.77
C ARG A 238 -12.57 -13.92 6.28
N PRO A 239 -12.51 -12.74 5.65
CA PRO A 239 -11.73 -11.62 6.18
C PRO A 239 -12.30 -11.14 7.52
N VAL A 240 -11.43 -10.60 8.39
CA VAL A 240 -11.82 -10.08 9.71
C VAL A 240 -11.50 -8.60 9.76
N ALA A 241 -12.48 -7.75 10.10
CA ALA A 241 -12.21 -6.33 10.29
C ALA A 241 -11.72 -6.10 11.73
N ALA A 242 -10.64 -5.35 11.90
CA ALA A 242 -10.10 -4.91 13.18
C ALA A 242 -10.47 -3.44 13.38
N ASP A 243 -11.13 -3.14 14.49
CA ASP A 243 -11.46 -1.79 14.93
C ASP A 243 -10.37 -1.34 15.92
N ILE A 244 -9.72 -0.22 15.63
CA ILE A 244 -8.59 0.30 16.38
C ILE A 244 -8.79 1.79 16.70
N THR A 245 -8.25 2.23 17.82
CA THR A 245 -8.17 3.65 18.18
C THR A 245 -6.71 4.07 18.19
N TRP A 246 -6.35 5.03 17.34
CA TRP A 246 -4.98 5.54 17.24
C TRP A 246 -4.52 6.15 18.57
N ASN A 247 -3.24 6.02 18.89
CA ASN A 247 -2.63 6.69 20.03
C ASN A 247 -2.70 8.22 19.91
N SER A 248 -2.71 8.74 18.67
CA SER A 248 -2.92 10.15 18.36
C SER A 248 -4.37 10.63 18.51
N GLY A 249 -5.30 9.71 18.78
CA GLY A 249 -6.74 9.93 18.78
C GLY A 249 -7.39 9.61 17.42
N GLY A 250 -8.69 9.29 17.47
CA GLY A 250 -9.49 8.87 16.32
C GLY A 250 -9.58 7.35 16.16
N SER A 251 -10.72 6.88 15.65
CA SER A 251 -11.00 5.47 15.36
C SER A 251 -10.62 5.13 13.93
N HIS A 252 -10.17 3.90 13.68
CA HIS A 252 -9.86 3.40 12.35
C HIS A 252 -10.23 1.94 12.20
N VAL A 253 -10.59 1.54 10.99
CA VAL A 253 -10.95 0.16 10.68
C VAL A 253 -10.08 -0.34 9.54
N VAL A 254 -9.40 -1.45 9.80
CA VAL A 254 -8.58 -2.17 8.82
C VAL A 254 -9.10 -3.60 8.68
N VAL A 255 -8.73 -4.30 7.61
CA VAL A 255 -9.17 -5.67 7.36
C VAL A 255 -7.99 -6.62 7.34
N ILE A 256 -8.00 -7.62 8.21
CA ILE A 256 -7.10 -8.76 8.15
C ILE A 256 -7.61 -9.68 7.04
N ALA A 257 -6.81 -9.83 5.99
CA ALA A 257 -7.13 -10.63 4.80
C ALA A 257 -6.12 -11.77 4.56
N GLY A 258 -5.24 -12.03 5.51
CA GLY A 258 -4.29 -13.12 5.44
C GLY A 258 -3.52 -13.32 6.73
N VAL A 259 -3.00 -14.53 6.93
CA VAL A 259 -2.10 -14.90 8.03
C VAL A 259 -0.91 -15.67 7.48
N GLN A 260 0.31 -15.37 7.91
CA GLN A 260 1.54 -16.05 7.48
C GLN A 260 2.51 -16.19 8.64
N GLY A 261 2.72 -17.42 9.16
CA GLY A 261 3.52 -17.58 10.38
C GLY A 261 2.89 -16.76 11.51
N GLU A 262 3.62 -15.78 12.04
CA GLU A 262 3.12 -14.78 13.00
C GLU A 262 2.64 -13.47 12.35
N GLY A 263 2.70 -13.34 11.03
CA GLY A 263 2.30 -12.15 10.29
C GLY A 263 0.80 -12.09 9.96
N LEU A 264 0.25 -10.88 10.00
CA LEU A 264 -1.09 -10.51 9.55
C LEU A 264 -1.00 -9.65 8.29
N LEU A 265 -1.69 -10.05 7.23
CA LEU A 265 -1.90 -9.21 6.07
C LEU A 265 -3.07 -8.24 6.36
N ILE A 266 -2.74 -6.98 6.61
CA ILE A 266 -3.65 -5.89 6.89
C ILE A 266 -3.94 -5.11 5.61
N LEU A 267 -5.22 -4.95 5.29
CA LEU A 267 -5.70 -4.05 4.25
C LEU A 267 -6.26 -2.79 4.89
N ASP A 268 -5.67 -1.65 4.58
CA ASP A 268 -6.02 -0.35 5.15
C ASP A 268 -6.62 0.56 4.07
N PRO A 269 -7.84 1.10 4.26
CA PRO A 269 -8.50 1.96 3.28
C PRO A 269 -7.86 3.35 3.12
N VAL A 270 -6.86 3.70 3.93
CA VAL A 270 -6.03 4.90 3.78
C VAL A 270 -4.62 4.54 3.33
N ASN A 271 -4.01 3.58 4.02
CA ASN A 271 -2.57 3.31 3.91
C ASN A 271 -2.19 2.17 2.96
N GLY A 272 -3.16 1.39 2.47
CA GLY A 272 -2.89 0.23 1.61
C GLY A 272 -2.56 -1.05 2.40
N GLN A 273 -1.81 -1.98 1.79
CA GLN A 273 -1.71 -3.37 2.25
C GLN A 273 -0.50 -3.67 3.16
N SER A 274 -0.57 -3.50 4.46
CA SER A 274 0.58 -3.81 5.34
C SER A 274 0.72 -5.30 5.72
N LEU A 275 1.95 -5.78 5.96
CA LEU A 275 2.20 -7.04 6.67
C LEU A 275 2.76 -6.70 8.05
N VAL A 276 2.09 -7.15 9.11
CA VAL A 276 2.45 -6.78 10.50
C VAL A 276 2.49 -8.04 11.37
N GLU A 277 3.48 -8.16 12.25
CA GLU A 277 3.51 -9.26 13.22
C GLU A 277 2.31 -9.17 14.19
N PHE A 278 1.64 -10.29 14.44
CA PHE A 278 0.46 -10.40 15.29
C PHE A 278 0.73 -9.86 16.70
N GLY A 279 1.90 -10.17 17.28
CA GLY A 279 2.28 -9.67 18.61
C GLY A 279 2.57 -8.16 18.65
N ALA A 280 2.86 -7.55 17.50
CA ALA A 280 3.14 -6.12 17.39
C ALA A 280 1.91 -5.29 17.01
N PHE A 281 0.91 -5.92 16.38
CA PHE A 281 -0.31 -5.25 15.95
C PHE A 281 -1.32 -5.09 17.13
N PRO A 282 -1.95 -3.92 17.32
CA PRO A 282 -1.77 -2.66 16.58
C PRO A 282 -0.81 -1.68 17.28
N LEU A 283 -0.09 -2.10 18.34
CA LEU A 283 0.74 -1.23 19.19
C LEU A 283 1.81 -0.44 18.42
N THR A 284 2.37 -0.98 17.35
CA THR A 284 3.41 -0.32 16.54
C THR A 284 2.91 0.12 15.15
N TYR A 285 1.64 -0.15 14.83
CA TYR A 285 1.07 0.15 13.52
C TYR A 285 0.93 1.68 13.34
N PHE A 286 1.63 2.28 12.37
CA PHE A 286 1.60 3.73 12.05
C PHE A 286 1.57 4.71 13.25
N GLY A 287 2.53 4.57 14.18
CA GLY A 287 2.58 5.39 15.40
C GLY A 287 1.80 4.80 16.59
N GLY A 288 1.16 3.66 16.36
CA GLY A 288 0.53 2.81 17.35
C GLY A 288 -0.93 3.12 17.58
N ALA A 289 -1.66 2.07 17.96
CA ALA A 289 -3.06 2.13 18.33
C ALA A 289 -3.39 1.14 19.44
N VAL A 290 -4.58 1.28 19.99
CA VAL A 290 -5.25 0.30 20.86
C VAL A 290 -6.26 -0.47 20.00
N LEU A 291 -6.37 -1.77 20.23
CA LEU A 291 -7.37 -2.60 19.60
C LEU A 291 -8.69 -2.51 20.38
N ASP A 292 -9.76 -2.07 19.73
CA ASP A 292 -11.10 -2.00 20.33
C ASP A 292 -11.85 -3.33 20.19
N GLY A 293 -11.62 -4.02 19.06
CA GLY A 293 -12.16 -5.36 18.84
C GLY A 293 -12.09 -5.81 17.38
N TYR A 294 -12.76 -6.92 17.11
CA TYR A 294 -12.82 -7.54 15.81
C TYR A 294 -14.26 -7.78 15.38
N ALA A 295 -14.59 -7.36 14.16
CA ALA A 295 -15.82 -7.74 13.49
C ALA A 295 -15.55 -8.92 12.56
N PHE A 296 -16.08 -10.08 12.95
CA PHE A 296 -16.07 -11.30 12.17
C PHE A 296 -17.14 -11.25 11.09
N THR A 297 -16.81 -11.82 9.94
CA THR A 297 -17.66 -11.76 8.76
C THR A 297 -18.23 -13.12 8.38
N LYS A 298 -19.25 -13.13 7.54
CA LYS A 298 -19.82 -14.32 6.91
C LYS A 298 -20.11 -14.06 5.43
N ARG A 299 -20.09 -15.13 4.63
CA ARG A 299 -20.54 -15.12 3.24
C ARG A 299 -22.05 -14.93 3.16
#